data_AF-A0AAD7DJU2-F1
#
_entry.id   AF-A0AAD7DJU2-F1
#
_cell.length_a   1.000
_cell.length_b   1.000
_cell.length_c   1.000
_cell.angle_alpha   90.00
_cell.angle_beta   90.00
_cell.angle_gamma   90.00
#
_symmetry.space_group_name_H-M   'P 1'
#
loop_
_entity.id
_entity.type
_entity.pdbx_description
1 polymer ?
#
loop_
_entity_poly.entity_id
_entity_poly.type
_entity_poly.pdbx_seq_one_letter_code
_entity_poly.pdbx_strand_id
1 'polypeptide(L)'
;MAATFVEARIDINFYEEPWPEHGDIIALPQLRCLYISDWHILDFLTTPALQEMAFSLDEAEASDLLDNLDPFLVRSACNLRRICFRGSPNDYPVIEVLQKYPFVTELVVITNDTGAGLNAVCKAASTLISHLTIPNIDPTWSAPVSPHLSVIDFGCSGPGPNPVTLLESFPFARTG
;
A
#
# COMPACT_ATOMS: atom_id res chain seq x y z
N MET A 1 9.35 -31.27 -3.77
CA MET A 1 9.78 -30.02 -3.12
C MET A 1 8.72 -28.99 -3.45
N ALA A 2 7.90 -28.57 -2.49
CA ALA A 2 6.84 -27.59 -2.77
C ALA A 2 7.50 -26.21 -2.92
N ALA A 3 7.08 -25.44 -3.94
CA ALA A 3 7.57 -24.08 -4.10
C ALA A 3 7.05 -23.21 -2.95
N THR A 4 7.96 -22.49 -2.29
CA THR A 4 7.60 -21.53 -1.24
C THR A 4 7.41 -20.16 -1.91
N PHE A 5 6.17 -19.73 -2.07
CA PHE A 5 5.87 -18.39 -2.56
C PHE A 5 6.00 -17.40 -1.40
N VAL A 6 7.06 -16.60 -1.43
CA VAL A 6 7.32 -15.53 -0.45
C VAL A 6 6.73 -14.20 -0.95
N GLU A 7 6.55 -14.07 -2.26
CA GLU A 7 6.09 -12.86 -2.93
C GLU A 7 5.05 -13.22 -3.99
N ALA A 8 4.06 -12.34 -4.15
CA ALA A 8 3.02 -12.47 -5.15
C ALA A 8 2.66 -11.10 -5.70
N ARG A 9 2.42 -11.08 -7.01
CA ARG A 9 1.81 -9.96 -7.71
C ARG A 9 0.53 -10.44 -8.34
N ILE A 10 -0.55 -9.77 -7.99
CA ILE A 10 -1.86 -9.98 -8.59
C ILE A 10 -2.19 -8.71 -9.35
N ASP A 11 -2.17 -8.82 -10.67
CA ASP A 11 -2.47 -7.72 -11.58
C ASP A 11 -3.79 -8.07 -12.28
N ILE A 12 -4.83 -7.36 -11.87
CA ILE A 12 -6.18 -7.50 -12.34
C ILE A 12 -6.47 -6.34 -13.27
N ASN A 13 -6.71 -6.66 -14.54
CA ASN A 13 -7.12 -5.72 -15.58
C ASN A 13 -8.56 -6.05 -15.98
N PHE A 14 -9.52 -5.92 -15.06
CA PHE A 14 -10.94 -6.10 -15.38
C PHE A 14 -11.62 -4.74 -15.44
N TYR A 15 -11.91 -4.28 -16.66
CA TYR A 15 -12.69 -3.05 -16.86
C TYR A 15 -14.18 -3.33 -17.08
N GLU A 16 -14.62 -4.60 -17.17
CA GLU A 16 -15.97 -4.91 -17.68
C GLU A 16 -16.74 -6.02 -16.95
N GLU A 17 -16.11 -6.86 -16.12
CA GLU A 17 -16.82 -7.94 -15.40
C GLU A 17 -16.97 -7.63 -13.91
N PRO A 18 -18.16 -7.88 -13.32
CA PRO A 18 -18.37 -7.68 -11.89
C PRO A 18 -17.53 -8.67 -11.07
N TRP A 19 -17.00 -8.20 -9.94
CA TRP A 19 -16.34 -9.06 -8.97
C TRP A 19 -17.30 -10.17 -8.48
N PRO A 20 -16.85 -11.42 -8.37
CA PRO A 20 -17.67 -12.49 -7.84
C PRO A 20 -18.12 -12.15 -6.41
N GLU A 21 -19.43 -12.27 -6.13
CA GLU A 21 -19.97 -12.04 -4.77
C GLU A 21 -19.48 -13.10 -3.77
N HIS A 22 -19.08 -14.27 -4.26
CA HIS A 22 -18.67 -15.42 -3.48
C HIS A 22 -17.47 -16.13 -4.10
N GLY A 23 -16.58 -16.64 -3.26
CA GLY A 23 -15.40 -17.38 -3.67
C GLY A 23 -14.76 -18.08 -2.47
N ASP A 24 -14.00 -19.13 -2.76
CA ASP A 24 -13.25 -19.84 -1.72
C ASP A 24 -12.09 -18.97 -1.21
N ILE A 25 -11.80 -19.08 0.09
CA ILE A 25 -10.64 -18.42 0.68
C ILE A 25 -9.35 -19.13 0.22
N ILE A 26 -8.47 -18.37 -0.40
CA ILE A 26 -7.13 -18.77 -0.84
C ILE A 26 -6.14 -18.46 0.29
N ALA A 27 -5.68 -19.52 0.95
CA ALA A 27 -4.66 -19.43 2.00
C ALA A 27 -3.25 -19.40 1.41
N LEU A 28 -2.50 -18.35 1.73
CA LEU A 28 -1.11 -18.14 1.30
C LEU A 28 -0.21 -17.94 2.53
N PRO A 29 0.02 -19.01 3.34
CA PRO A 29 0.59 -18.90 4.68
C PRO A 29 2.06 -18.47 4.73
N GLN A 30 2.77 -18.53 3.61
CA GLN A 30 4.19 -18.16 3.52
C GLN A 30 4.41 -16.82 2.81
N LEU A 31 3.35 -16.20 2.30
CA LEU A 31 3.43 -14.95 1.56
C LEU A 31 3.81 -13.81 2.50
N ARG A 32 4.89 -13.10 2.19
CA ARG A 32 5.43 -11.97 2.96
C ARG A 32 5.21 -10.64 2.27
N CYS A 33 5.21 -10.63 0.94
CA CYS A 33 4.99 -9.45 0.12
C CYS A 33 3.82 -9.68 -0.84
N LEU A 34 2.86 -8.75 -0.87
CA LEU A 34 1.72 -8.79 -1.77
C LEU A 34 1.61 -7.47 -2.53
N TYR A 35 1.68 -7.52 -3.85
CA TYR A 35 1.27 -6.42 -4.72
C TYR A 35 -0.10 -6.73 -5.33
N ILE A 36 -1.03 -5.79 -5.23
CA ILE A 36 -2.36 -5.87 -5.82
C ILE A 36 -2.69 -4.58 -6.58
N SER A 37 -3.30 -4.73 -7.76
CA SER A 37 -3.85 -3.61 -8.52
C SER A 37 -5.33 -3.33 -8.20
N ASP A 38 -6.03 -4.27 -7.56
CA ASP A 38 -7.44 -4.17 -7.20
C ASP A 38 -7.63 -4.78 -5.79
N TRP A 39 -8.26 -4.05 -4.88
CA TRP A 39 -8.43 -4.44 -3.47
C TRP A 39 -9.53 -5.47 -3.23
N HIS A 40 -10.47 -5.70 -4.16
CA HIS A 40 -11.51 -6.72 -3.99
C HIS A 40 -10.93 -8.14 -3.88
N ILE A 41 -9.73 -8.37 -4.42
CA ILE A 41 -9.04 -9.65 -4.25
C ILE A 41 -8.78 -9.98 -2.79
N LEU A 42 -8.66 -8.97 -1.92
CA LEU A 42 -8.37 -9.16 -0.51
C LEU A 42 -9.43 -10.03 0.17
N ASP A 43 -10.70 -9.96 -0.25
CA ASP A 43 -11.81 -10.76 0.28
C ASP A 43 -11.57 -12.26 0.18
N PHE A 44 -10.79 -12.69 -0.82
CA PHE A 44 -10.48 -14.10 -1.08
C PHE A 44 -9.13 -14.53 -0.52
N LEU A 45 -8.38 -13.66 0.16
CA LEU A 45 -7.02 -13.96 0.62
C LEU A 45 -6.93 -14.13 2.14
N THR A 46 -6.01 -14.99 2.57
CA THR A 46 -5.53 -15.11 3.96
C THR A 46 -4.02 -15.32 3.97
N THR A 47 -3.27 -14.36 4.52
CA THR A 47 -1.80 -14.30 4.42
C THR A 47 -1.15 -13.99 5.79
N PRO A 48 -1.13 -14.96 6.73
CA PRO A 48 -0.64 -14.71 8.10
C PRO A 48 0.83 -14.29 8.22
N ALA A 49 1.66 -14.62 7.22
CA ALA A 49 3.07 -14.21 7.20
C ALA A 49 3.31 -12.85 6.52
N LEU A 50 2.26 -12.14 6.09
CA LEU A 50 2.38 -10.91 5.33
C LEU A 50 3.02 -9.79 6.18
N GLN A 51 3.99 -9.12 5.58
CA GLN A 51 4.75 -8.02 6.20
C GLN A 51 4.70 -6.76 5.35
N GLU A 52 4.53 -6.90 4.03
CA GLU A 52 4.60 -5.81 3.07
C GLU A 52 3.43 -5.92 2.10
N MET A 53 2.72 -4.81 1.90
CA MET A 53 1.63 -4.72 0.94
C MET A 53 1.82 -3.49 0.05
N ALA A 54 1.60 -3.67 -1.24
CA ALA A 54 1.67 -2.61 -2.23
C ALA A 54 0.35 -2.54 -3.01
N PHE A 55 -0.21 -1.34 -3.09
CA PHE A 55 -1.45 -1.05 -3.79
C PHE A 55 -1.16 -0.20 -5.01
N SER A 56 -1.83 -0.51 -6.13
CA SER A 56 -2.05 0.48 -7.17
C SER A 56 -3.28 1.31 -6.79
N LEU A 57 -3.12 2.62 -6.64
CA LEU A 57 -4.21 3.55 -6.39
C LEU A 57 -4.27 4.57 -7.52
N ASP A 58 -5.38 4.53 -8.25
CA ASP A 58 -5.83 5.66 -9.06
C ASP A 58 -6.79 6.52 -8.21
N GLU A 59 -6.95 7.81 -8.57
CA GLU A 59 -7.55 8.84 -7.70
C GLU A 59 -8.99 8.54 -7.20
N ALA A 60 -9.72 7.61 -7.84
CA ALA A 60 -11.14 7.36 -7.61
C ALA A 60 -11.45 6.29 -6.55
N GLU A 61 -10.45 5.57 -6.03
CA GLU A 61 -10.67 4.22 -5.47
C GLU A 61 -10.29 4.07 -3.99
N ALA A 62 -9.86 5.16 -3.38
CA ALA A 62 -9.23 5.10 -2.09
C ALA A 62 -10.18 4.89 -0.90
N SER A 63 -11.44 5.33 -0.99
CA SER A 63 -12.43 5.10 0.09
C SER A 63 -12.67 3.60 0.28
N ASP A 64 -12.76 2.89 -0.85
CA ASP A 64 -13.16 1.49 -0.89
C ASP A 64 -12.02 0.57 -0.43
N LEU A 65 -10.77 1.05 -0.52
CA LEU A 65 -9.61 0.33 -0.01
C LEU A 65 -9.78 -0.05 1.46
N LEU A 66 -10.26 0.87 2.31
CA LEU A 66 -10.37 0.62 3.75
C LEU A 66 -11.45 -0.39 4.10
N ASP A 67 -12.53 -0.43 3.32
CA ASP A 67 -13.62 -1.38 3.48
C ASP A 67 -13.17 -2.82 3.19
N ASN A 68 -12.17 -2.99 2.32
CA ASN A 68 -11.61 -4.28 1.94
C ASN A 68 -10.38 -4.67 2.77
N LEU A 69 -9.56 -3.70 3.17
CA LEU A 69 -8.32 -3.93 3.91
C LEU A 69 -8.57 -4.37 5.37
N ASP A 70 -9.58 -3.81 6.03
CA ASP A 70 -9.92 -4.15 7.42
C ASP A 70 -10.28 -5.62 7.61
N PRO A 71 -11.29 -6.16 6.90
CA PRO A 71 -11.67 -7.57 7.02
C PRO A 71 -10.50 -8.50 6.70
N PHE A 72 -9.69 -8.12 5.71
CA PHE A 72 -8.51 -8.88 5.33
C PHE A 72 -7.44 -8.92 6.42
N LEU A 73 -7.12 -7.80 7.07
CA LEU A 73 -6.13 -7.76 8.15
C LEU A 73 -6.60 -8.55 9.37
N VAL A 74 -7.88 -8.46 9.71
CA VAL A 74 -8.50 -9.26 10.78
C VAL A 74 -8.42 -10.75 10.45
N ARG A 75 -8.80 -11.14 9.23
CA ARG A 75 -8.79 -12.54 8.77
C ARG A 75 -7.37 -13.10 8.69
N SER A 76 -6.43 -12.33 8.18
CA SER A 76 -5.04 -12.75 8.00
C SER A 76 -4.25 -12.75 9.30
N ALA A 77 -4.63 -11.93 10.29
CA ALA A 77 -3.88 -11.74 11.55
C ALA A 77 -2.37 -11.53 11.31
N CYS A 78 -2.04 -10.81 10.23
CA CYS A 78 -0.67 -10.59 9.81
C CYS A 78 -0.04 -9.39 10.52
N ASN A 79 1.29 -9.34 10.54
CA ASN A 79 2.05 -8.23 11.12
C ASN A 79 2.54 -7.30 10.01
N LEU A 80 1.61 -6.63 9.34
CA LEU A 80 1.89 -5.73 8.24
C LEU A 80 2.71 -4.53 8.73
N ARG A 81 3.96 -4.40 8.30
CA ARG A 81 4.87 -3.31 8.73
C ARG A 81 5.04 -2.22 7.69
N ARG A 82 4.87 -2.57 6.41
CA ARG A 82 5.16 -1.70 5.27
C ARG A 82 3.97 -1.62 4.33
N ILE A 83 3.57 -0.41 4.00
CA ILE A 83 2.56 -0.14 2.97
C ILE A 83 3.19 0.70 1.87
N CYS A 84 2.98 0.29 0.62
CA CYS A 84 3.37 1.02 -0.57
C CYS A 84 2.14 1.44 -1.35
N PHE A 85 2.04 2.72 -1.68
CA PHE A 85 1.03 3.23 -2.60
C PHE A 85 1.69 3.60 -3.92
N ARG A 86 1.19 3.07 -5.02
CA ARG A 86 1.66 3.36 -6.37
C ARG A 86 0.56 4.06 -7.16
N GLY A 87 0.90 5.07 -7.94
CA GLY A 87 -0.04 5.77 -8.81
C GLY A 87 -0.03 7.27 -8.55
N SER A 88 -1.20 7.85 -8.36
CA SER A 88 -1.34 9.25 -7.93
C SER A 88 -2.20 9.29 -6.67
N PRO A 89 -1.76 8.65 -5.57
CA PRO A 89 -2.58 8.63 -4.36
C PRO A 89 -2.78 10.06 -3.87
N ASN A 90 -4.04 10.42 -3.64
CA ASN A 90 -4.35 11.58 -2.83
C ASN A 90 -3.73 11.39 -1.43
N ASP A 91 -3.43 12.49 -0.76
CA ASP A 91 -2.89 12.52 0.59
C ASP A 91 -3.84 11.93 1.64
N TYR A 92 -5.14 12.21 1.51
CA TYR A 92 -6.17 11.81 2.47
C TYR A 92 -6.24 10.28 2.69
N PRO A 93 -6.32 9.42 1.65
CA PRO A 93 -6.29 7.96 1.80
C PRO A 93 -5.08 7.40 2.52
N VAL A 94 -3.90 7.94 2.21
CA VAL A 94 -2.64 7.50 2.82
C VAL A 94 -2.68 7.81 4.31
N ILE A 95 -3.15 9.00 4.67
CA ILE A 95 -3.29 9.43 6.06
C ILE A 95 -4.33 8.57 6.79
N GLU A 96 -5.46 8.29 6.17
CA GLU A 96 -6.53 7.48 6.76
C GLU A 96 -6.05 6.05 7.05
N VAL A 97 -5.33 5.43 6.10
CA VAL A 97 -4.66 4.13 6.30
C VAL A 97 -3.67 4.21 7.46
N LEU A 98 -2.82 5.24 7.52
CA LEU A 98 -1.83 5.38 8.61
C LEU A 98 -2.46 5.67 9.97
N GLN A 99 -3.61 6.35 10.03
CA GLN A 99 -4.35 6.57 11.27
C GLN A 99 -5.01 5.28 11.75
N LYS A 100 -5.56 4.50 10.81
CA LYS A 100 -6.25 3.23 11.11
C LYS A 100 -5.31 2.11 11.50
N TYR A 101 -4.12 2.07 10.90
CA TYR A 101 -3.11 1.04 11.12
C TYR A 101 -1.83 1.63 11.75
N PRO A 102 -1.87 2.00 13.04
CA PRO A 102 -0.77 2.68 13.72
C PRO A 102 0.48 1.79 13.89
N PHE A 103 0.38 0.49 13.61
CA PHE A 103 1.49 -0.46 13.64
C PHE A 103 2.36 -0.41 12.38
N VAL A 104 1.93 0.29 11.33
CA VAL A 104 2.72 0.49 10.11
C VAL A 104 3.92 1.38 10.42
N THR A 105 5.12 0.84 10.20
CA THR A 105 6.40 1.49 10.49
C THR A 105 7.04 2.13 9.26
N GLU A 106 6.63 1.70 8.07
CA GLU A 106 7.24 2.10 6.81
C GLU A 106 6.16 2.44 5.77
N LEU A 107 6.25 3.63 5.19
CA LEU A 107 5.40 4.10 4.12
C LEU A 107 6.25 4.33 2.86
N VAL A 108 5.79 3.81 1.73
CA VAL A 108 6.38 4.09 0.42
C VAL A 108 5.31 4.70 -0.49
N VAL A 109 5.63 5.79 -1.17
CA VAL A 109 4.75 6.41 -2.17
C VAL A 109 5.48 6.49 -3.50
N ILE A 110 4.96 5.82 -4.53
CA ILE A 110 5.55 5.75 -5.86
C ILE A 110 4.62 6.43 -6.85
N THR A 111 5.07 7.49 -7.51
CA THR A 111 4.26 8.16 -8.54
C THR A 111 4.51 7.60 -9.94
N ASN A 112 3.46 7.54 -10.76
CA ASN A 112 3.54 7.08 -12.16
C ASN A 112 3.85 8.21 -13.16
N ASP A 113 4.09 9.44 -12.71
CA ASP A 113 4.17 10.62 -13.58
C ASP A 113 5.50 10.69 -14.36
N THR A 114 5.40 10.47 -15.68
CA THR A 114 6.54 10.45 -16.60
C THR A 114 6.99 11.83 -17.11
N GLY A 115 6.27 12.91 -16.77
CA GLY A 115 6.53 14.26 -17.32
C GLY A 115 6.82 15.34 -16.28
N ALA A 116 6.14 15.30 -15.13
CA ALA A 116 6.36 16.22 -14.00
C ALA A 116 6.75 15.49 -12.70
N GLY A 117 7.14 14.21 -12.80
CA GLY A 117 7.28 13.26 -11.70
C GLY A 117 8.02 13.76 -10.47
N LEU A 118 9.16 14.45 -10.61
CA LEU A 118 9.88 14.97 -9.44
C LEU A 118 9.09 16.07 -8.70
N ASN A 119 8.43 16.97 -9.43
CA ASN A 119 7.62 18.03 -8.81
C ASN A 119 6.36 17.45 -8.18
N ALA A 120 5.74 16.46 -8.82
CA ALA A 120 4.60 15.74 -8.27
C ALA A 120 4.98 15.01 -6.97
N VAL A 121 6.10 14.28 -6.98
CA VAL A 121 6.67 13.62 -5.79
C VAL A 121 6.97 14.63 -4.69
N CYS A 122 7.68 15.71 -4.98
CA CYS A 122 8.01 16.74 -4.00
C CYS A 122 6.75 17.39 -3.42
N LYS A 123 5.71 17.60 -4.23
CA LYS A 123 4.43 18.14 -3.77
C LYS A 123 3.69 17.14 -2.87
N ALA A 124 3.56 15.88 -3.29
CA ALA A 124 2.95 14.82 -2.50
C ALA A 124 3.69 14.63 -1.16
N ALA A 125 5.02 14.62 -1.20
CA ALA A 125 5.86 14.55 -0.02
C ALA A 125 5.66 15.75 0.90
N SER A 126 5.69 16.97 0.36
CA SER A 126 5.48 18.18 1.16
C SER A 126 4.09 18.19 1.81
N THR A 127 3.05 17.82 1.07
CA THR A 127 1.68 17.77 1.59
C THR A 127 1.56 16.71 2.67
N LEU A 128 2.02 15.48 2.41
CA LEU A 128 1.96 14.40 3.39
C LEU A 128 2.77 14.75 4.66
N ILE A 129 4.00 15.23 4.51
CA ILE A 129 4.83 15.66 5.64
C ILE A 129 4.14 16.78 6.43
N SER A 130 3.49 17.74 5.75
CA SER A 130 2.75 18.80 6.46
C SER A 130 1.61 18.25 7.31
N HIS A 131 0.92 17.22 6.82
CA HIS A 131 -0.14 16.53 7.55
C HIS A 131 0.36 15.63 8.68
N LEU A 132 1.57 15.07 8.54
CA LEU A 132 2.21 14.27 9.58
C LEU A 132 2.83 15.12 10.70
N THR A 133 3.33 16.32 10.37
CA THR A 133 4.10 17.16 11.30
C THR A 133 3.27 18.22 12.01
N ILE A 134 2.18 18.69 11.37
CA ILE A 134 1.31 19.69 11.96
C ILE A 134 0.11 18.95 12.55
N PRO A 135 0.04 18.79 13.88
CA PRO A 135 -1.17 18.28 14.48
C PRO A 135 -2.31 19.24 14.13
N ASN A 136 -3.28 18.72 13.38
CA ASN A 136 -4.65 19.23 13.40
C ASN A 136 -4.86 20.59 12.68
N ILE A 137 -4.61 20.65 11.37
CA ILE A 137 -5.15 21.76 10.54
C ILE A 137 -6.61 21.49 10.17
N ASP A 138 -6.99 20.23 9.99
CA ASP A 138 -8.37 19.83 9.71
C ASP A 138 -9.05 19.28 10.98
N PRO A 139 -10.12 19.91 11.49
CA PRO A 139 -10.84 19.43 12.67
C PRO A 139 -11.50 18.05 12.49
N THR A 140 -11.55 17.52 11.27
CA THR A 140 -12.00 16.14 11.01
C THR A 140 -10.94 15.09 11.39
N TRP A 141 -9.68 15.47 11.54
CA TRP A 141 -8.59 14.55 11.89
C TRP A 141 -8.37 14.51 13.40
N SER A 142 -9.11 13.64 14.07
CA SER A 142 -9.07 13.51 15.53
C SER A 142 -7.89 12.70 16.06
N ALA A 143 -7.13 12.00 15.21
CA ALA A 143 -6.08 11.06 15.63
C ALA A 143 -4.69 11.44 15.08
N PRO A 144 -3.62 11.33 15.91
CA PRO A 144 -2.25 11.48 15.42
C PRO A 144 -1.95 10.40 14.38
N VAL A 145 -1.23 10.78 13.32
CA VAL A 145 -0.83 9.85 12.28
C VAL A 145 0.24 8.90 12.83
N SER A 146 0.11 7.60 12.53
CA SER A 146 0.89 6.45 13.04
C SER A 146 2.11 6.81 13.92
N PRO A 147 2.07 6.61 15.26
CA PRO A 147 3.17 6.94 16.16
C PRO A 147 4.42 6.07 15.95
N HIS A 148 4.31 5.00 15.16
CA HIS A 148 5.40 4.07 14.88
C HIS A 148 6.00 4.25 13.48
N LEU A 149 5.48 5.19 12.69
CA LEU A 149 6.03 5.50 11.37
C LEU A 149 7.44 6.07 11.52
N SER A 150 8.42 5.36 10.97
CA SER A 150 9.84 5.68 11.09
C SER A 150 10.53 5.89 9.74
N VAL A 151 9.95 5.32 8.68
CA VAL A 151 10.47 5.41 7.31
C VAL A 151 9.38 5.92 6.40
N ILE A 152 9.70 6.94 5.61
CA ILE A 152 8.84 7.47 4.56
C ILE A 152 9.70 7.63 3.32
N ASP A 153 9.38 6.87 2.29
CA ASP A 153 10.10 6.89 1.03
C ASP A 153 9.20 7.36 -0.10
N PHE A 154 9.81 8.15 -0.99
CA PHE A 154 9.14 8.62 -2.19
C PHE A 154 9.92 8.18 -3.42
N GLY A 155 9.19 7.62 -4.38
CA GLY A 155 9.72 7.16 -5.65
C GLY A 155 8.94 7.71 -6.83
N CYS A 156 9.57 7.66 -7.99
CA CYS A 156 8.91 7.85 -9.27
C CYS A 156 9.19 6.61 -10.11
N SER A 157 8.17 5.91 -10.58
CA SER A 157 8.36 4.86 -11.57
C SER A 157 8.32 5.49 -12.95
N GLY A 158 9.45 5.46 -13.66
CA GLY A 158 9.46 5.79 -15.10
C GLY A 158 8.67 4.76 -15.91
N PRO A 159 8.58 4.92 -17.25
CA PRO A 159 8.11 3.86 -18.14
C PRO A 159 9.17 2.75 -18.18
N GLY A 160 9.25 1.93 -17.13
CA GLY A 160 10.29 0.93 -16.86
C GLY A 160 9.86 -0.01 -15.72
N PRO A 161 10.64 -1.07 -15.42
CA PRO A 161 10.14 -2.42 -15.15
C PRO A 161 9.34 -2.58 -13.84
N ASN A 162 8.71 -3.76 -13.72
CA ASN A 162 7.80 -4.24 -12.67
C ASN A 162 7.93 -3.57 -11.27
N PRO A 163 6.81 -3.31 -10.59
CA PRO A 163 6.80 -2.78 -9.21
C PRO A 163 7.47 -3.72 -8.19
N VAL A 164 7.49 -5.04 -8.45
CA VAL A 164 8.28 -6.00 -7.67
C VAL A 164 9.77 -5.68 -7.80
N THR A 165 10.24 -5.35 -9.00
CA THR A 165 11.62 -4.93 -9.20
C THR A 165 11.91 -3.59 -8.55
N LEU A 166 10.93 -2.69 -8.33
CA LEU A 166 11.13 -1.47 -7.53
C LEU A 166 11.25 -1.79 -6.04
N LEU A 167 10.45 -2.71 -5.49
CA LEU A 167 10.67 -3.23 -4.14
C LEU A 167 12.05 -3.90 -3.98
N GLU A 168 12.57 -4.52 -5.05
CA GLU A 168 13.93 -5.09 -5.10
C GLU A 168 15.04 -4.06 -5.42
N SER A 169 14.74 -2.98 -6.15
CA SER A 169 15.71 -1.99 -6.65
C SER A 169 15.71 -0.69 -5.87
N PHE A 170 14.89 -0.55 -4.83
CA PHE A 170 15.24 0.22 -3.65
C PHE A 170 16.20 -0.62 -2.81
N PRO A 171 17.52 -0.44 -2.95
CA PRO A 171 18.47 -1.14 -2.12
C PRO A 171 18.46 -0.37 -0.80
N PHE A 172 17.58 -0.72 0.13
CA PHE A 172 17.85 -0.41 1.52
C PHE A 172 19.02 -1.29 1.93
N ALA A 173 20.21 -0.74 1.71
CA ALA A 173 21.39 -1.11 2.45
C ALA A 173 21.01 -1.09 3.93
N ARG A 174 20.70 -2.26 4.48
CA ARG A 174 20.88 -2.53 5.90
C ARG A 174 22.36 -2.35 6.19
N THR A 175 22.77 -1.13 6.50
CA THR A 175 23.80 -0.94 7.51
C THR A 175 23.09 -0.95 8.85
N GLY A 176 23.10 -2.13 9.46
CA GLY A 176 22.54 -2.47 10.75
C GLY A 176 22.73 -3.94 11.01
#